data_AF-A0A6B2G3P5-F1
#
_entry.id   AF-A0A6B2G3P5-F1
#
_cell.length_a   1.000
_cell.length_b   1.000
_cell.length_c   1.000
_cell.angle_alpha   90.00
_cell.angle_beta   90.00
_cell.angle_gamma   90.00
#
_symmetry.space_group_name_H-M   'P 1'
#
loop_
_entity.id
_entity.type
_entity.pdbx_description
1 polymer ?
#
loop_
_entity_poly.entity_id
_entity_poly.type
_entity_poly.pdbx_seq_one_letter_code
_entity_poly.pdbx_strand_id
1 'polypeptide(L)'
;RKVPVALTTYGSFPAAMVSLSYERDTFISKFENTIGYLLDSLEYLTIAEICDVVSRRSAGLCASGLVAILKRISCPDGVIAADGSMFKLHPFFMSYVTNYMKEMIPDNRKFEILPVDDGSGKGAALAACVASAEQQKTQPA
;
A
#
# COMPACT_ATOMS: atom_id res chain seq x y z
N ARG A 1 -26.15 -18.77 9.93
CA ARG A 1 -26.01 -17.63 10.87
C ARG A 1 -26.50 -16.35 10.19
N LYS A 2 -27.02 -15.36 10.92
CA LYS A 2 -27.36 -14.04 10.33
C LYS A 2 -26.08 -13.25 10.07
N VAL A 3 -26.03 -12.53 8.95
CA VAL A 3 -24.90 -11.64 8.61
C VAL A 3 -24.83 -10.50 9.64
N PRO A 4 -23.65 -10.19 10.20
CA PRO A 4 -23.45 -9.06 11.10
C PRO A 4 -23.79 -7.72 10.44
N VAL A 5 -24.57 -6.88 11.12
CA VAL A 5 -24.87 -5.51 10.64
C VAL A 5 -23.60 -4.69 10.45
N ALA A 6 -22.57 -4.94 11.28
CA ALA A 6 -21.27 -4.28 11.15
C ALA A 6 -20.62 -4.45 9.76
N LEU A 7 -20.83 -5.59 9.08
CA LEU A 7 -20.32 -5.80 7.71
C LEU A 7 -21.07 -5.00 6.65
N THR A 8 -22.27 -4.50 6.96
CA THR A 8 -23.04 -3.64 6.03
C THR A 8 -22.64 -2.17 6.11
N THR A 9 -21.84 -1.81 7.12
CA THR A 9 -21.35 -0.44 7.31
C THR A 9 -20.11 -0.20 6.44
N TYR A 10 -20.12 0.92 5.71
CA TYR A 10 -18.96 1.36 4.93
C TYR A 10 -17.72 1.53 5.82
N GLY A 11 -16.56 1.08 5.34
CA GLY A 11 -15.30 1.19 6.08
C GLY A 11 -15.12 0.19 7.22
N SER A 12 -16.03 -0.79 7.37
CA SER A 12 -15.95 -1.87 8.37
C SER A 12 -14.73 -2.77 8.22
N PHE A 13 -14.07 -2.74 7.07
CA PHE A 13 -12.95 -3.59 6.73
C PHE A 13 -11.70 -2.77 6.34
N PRO A 14 -11.02 -2.14 7.31
CA PRO A 14 -9.89 -1.25 7.06
C PRO A 14 -8.64 -2.01 6.58
N ALA A 15 -7.65 -1.29 6.05
CA ALA A 15 -6.38 -1.86 5.58
C ALA A 15 -5.69 -2.74 6.64
N ALA A 16 -5.75 -2.36 7.92
CA ALA A 16 -5.19 -3.16 9.01
C ALA A 16 -5.91 -4.52 9.20
N MET A 17 -7.22 -4.59 8.93
CA MET A 17 -7.96 -5.85 9.01
C MET A 17 -7.65 -6.74 7.79
N VAL A 18 -7.59 -6.16 6.59
CA VAL A 18 -7.13 -6.87 5.37
C VAL A 18 -5.73 -7.45 5.57
N SER A 19 -4.82 -6.64 6.13
CA SER A 19 -3.42 -7.02 6.36
C SER A 19 -3.27 -8.19 7.33
N LEU A 20 -4.18 -8.30 8.31
CA LEU A 20 -4.19 -9.39 9.28
C LEU A 20 -4.79 -10.69 8.76
N SER A 21 -5.43 -10.69 7.58
CA SER A 21 -6.14 -11.88 7.07
C SER A 21 -5.26 -13.13 6.92
N TYR A 22 -3.94 -12.98 6.83
CA TYR A 22 -2.95 -14.06 6.74
C TYR A 22 -2.58 -14.67 8.11
N GLU A 23 -2.96 -14.03 9.21
CA GLU A 23 -2.74 -14.49 10.58
C GLU A 23 -4.06 -14.97 11.19
N ARG A 24 -4.39 -16.26 11.01
CA ARG A 24 -5.70 -16.82 11.35
C ARG A 24 -6.21 -16.43 12.74
N ASP A 25 -5.48 -16.76 13.79
CA ASP A 25 -5.98 -16.62 15.16
C ASP A 25 -6.13 -15.14 15.55
N THR A 26 -5.14 -14.32 15.20
CA THR A 26 -5.17 -12.86 15.38
C THR A 26 -6.33 -12.23 14.62
N PHE A 27 -6.56 -12.64 13.38
CA PHE A 27 -7.65 -12.15 12.54
C PHE A 27 -9.01 -12.51 13.12
N ILE A 28 -9.24 -13.77 13.48
CA ILE A 28 -10.52 -14.23 14.05
C ILE A 28 -10.82 -13.46 15.35
N SER A 29 -9.84 -13.34 16.25
CA SER A 29 -10.01 -12.58 17.49
C SER A 29 -10.35 -11.11 17.23
N LYS A 30 -9.63 -10.45 16.31
CA LYS A 30 -9.90 -9.05 15.98
C LYS A 30 -11.23 -8.85 15.27
N PHE A 31 -11.59 -9.78 14.39
CA PHE A 31 -12.86 -9.77 13.67
C PHE A 31 -14.02 -9.94 14.65
N GLU A 32 -13.95 -10.86 15.60
CA GLU A 32 -14.95 -11.01 16.65
C GLU A 32 -15.10 -9.73 17.48
N ASN A 33 -14.00 -9.14 17.93
CA ASN A 33 -14.01 -7.91 18.74
C ASN A 33 -14.53 -6.68 17.99
N THR A 34 -14.31 -6.60 16.66
CA THR A 34 -14.67 -5.41 15.86
C THR A 34 -16.06 -5.55 15.21
N ILE A 35 -16.38 -6.75 14.71
CA ILE A 35 -17.58 -7.05 13.92
C ILE A 35 -18.67 -7.70 14.78
N GLY A 36 -18.31 -8.25 15.95
CA GLY A 36 -19.24 -8.95 16.84
C GLY A 36 -19.66 -10.32 16.31
N TYR A 37 -18.76 -11.00 15.59
CA TYR A 37 -19.05 -12.28 14.94
C TYR A 37 -17.88 -13.24 14.98
N LEU A 38 -18.10 -14.41 15.59
CA LEU A 38 -17.10 -15.47 15.65
C LEU A 38 -17.12 -16.30 14.36
N LEU A 39 -16.06 -16.16 13.57
CA LEU A 39 -15.87 -16.91 12.33
C LEU A 39 -15.58 -18.39 12.61
N ASP A 40 -16.22 -19.27 11.85
CA ASP A 40 -15.74 -20.65 11.72
C ASP A 40 -14.56 -20.74 10.73
N SER A 41 -13.97 -21.94 10.60
CA SER A 41 -12.80 -22.15 9.75
C SER A 41 -13.08 -21.90 8.26
N LEU A 42 -14.28 -22.23 7.77
CA LEU A 42 -14.63 -22.04 6.36
C LEU A 42 -14.89 -20.57 6.05
N GLU A 43 -15.57 -19.86 6.95
CA GLU A 43 -15.81 -18.42 6.87
C GLU A 43 -14.49 -17.63 6.88
N TYR A 44 -13.56 -18.00 7.77
CA TYR A 44 -12.21 -17.42 7.80
C TYR A 44 -11.49 -17.62 6.46
N LEU A 45 -11.42 -18.86 5.96
CA LEU A 45 -10.72 -19.16 4.70
C LEU A 45 -11.31 -18.39 3.53
N THR A 46 -12.64 -18.27 3.49
CA THR A 46 -13.34 -17.51 2.43
C THR A 46 -12.98 -16.03 2.49
N ILE A 47 -12.99 -15.42 3.68
CA ILE A 47 -12.65 -14.00 3.84
C ILE A 47 -11.17 -13.75 3.53
N ALA A 48 -10.27 -14.64 3.97
CA ALA A 48 -8.84 -14.53 3.69
C ALA A 48 -8.54 -14.59 2.20
N GLU A 49 -9.20 -15.51 1.46
CA GLU A 49 -9.08 -15.61 0.01
C GLU A 49 -9.56 -14.33 -0.68
N ILE A 50 -10.72 -13.79 -0.27
CA ILE A 50 -11.23 -12.52 -0.81
C ILE A 50 -10.23 -11.39 -0.56
N CYS A 51 -9.64 -11.32 0.65
CA CYS A 51 -8.63 -10.31 0.99
C CYS A 51 -7.41 -10.41 0.09
N ASP A 52 -6.90 -11.62 -0.16
CA ASP A 52 -5.72 -11.84 -1.02
C ASP A 52 -6.02 -11.47 -2.47
N VAL A 53 -7.14 -11.96 -3.04
CA VAL A 53 -7.54 -11.66 -4.43
C VAL A 53 -7.69 -10.15 -4.65
N VAL A 54 -8.37 -9.44 -3.74
CA VAL A 54 -8.54 -7.99 -3.84
C VAL A 54 -7.20 -7.26 -3.70
N SER A 55 -6.34 -7.70 -2.77
CA SER A 55 -5.03 -7.10 -2.53
C SER A 55 -4.09 -7.29 -3.73
N ARG A 56 -4.05 -8.49 -4.33
CA ARG A 56 -3.28 -8.76 -5.55
C ARG A 56 -3.75 -7.91 -6.72
N ARG A 57 -5.07 -7.79 -6.94
CA ARG A 57 -5.60 -6.93 -8.01
C ARG A 57 -5.25 -5.47 -7.79
N SER A 58 -5.37 -4.97 -6.56
CA SER A 58 -4.98 -3.60 -6.21
C SER A 58 -3.48 -3.36 -6.45
N ALA A 59 -2.63 -4.32 -6.08
CA ALA A 59 -1.20 -4.27 -6.31
C ALA A 59 -0.84 -4.23 -7.82
N GLY A 60 -1.51 -5.03 -8.65
CA GLY A 60 -1.29 -5.02 -10.11
C GLY A 60 -1.68 -3.69 -10.76
N LEU A 61 -2.80 -3.09 -10.33
CA LEU A 61 -3.20 -1.76 -10.79
C LEU A 61 -2.20 -0.68 -10.36
N CYS A 62 -1.72 -0.74 -9.11
CA CYS A 62 -0.69 0.16 -8.59
C CYS A 62 0.61 0.03 -9.40
N ALA A 63 1.09 -1.20 -9.59
CA ALA A 63 2.27 -1.51 -10.39
C ALA A 63 2.17 -0.95 -11.82
N SER A 64 1.00 -1.11 -12.46
CA SER A 64 0.77 -0.61 -13.82
C SER A 64 0.92 0.92 -13.90
N GLY A 65 0.38 1.64 -12.92
CA GLY A 65 0.54 3.09 -12.82
C GLY A 65 1.99 3.52 -12.60
N LEU A 66 2.71 2.84 -11.70
CA LEU A 66 4.13 3.11 -11.46
C LEU A 66 4.97 2.87 -12.71
N VAL A 67 4.75 1.74 -13.41
CA VAL A 67 5.44 1.41 -14.66
C VAL A 67 5.17 2.48 -15.73
N ALA A 68 3.93 2.97 -15.85
CA ALA A 68 3.59 4.01 -16.80
C ALA A 68 4.39 5.31 -16.52
N ILE A 69 4.51 5.71 -15.25
CA ILE A 69 5.33 6.85 -14.84
C ILE A 69 6.80 6.62 -15.17
N LEU A 70 7.36 5.47 -14.78
CA LEU A 70 8.76 5.11 -15.04
C LEU A 70 9.10 5.14 -16.54
N LYS A 71 8.19 4.60 -17.38
CA LYS A 71 8.32 4.67 -18.84
C LYS A 71 8.28 6.11 -19.35
N ARG A 72 7.42 6.97 -18.77
CA ARG A 72 7.27 8.37 -19.17
C ARG A 72 8.51 9.21 -18.85
N ILE A 73 9.08 9.05 -17.66
CA ILE A 73 10.25 9.82 -17.20
C ILE A 73 11.57 9.29 -17.77
N SER A 74 11.56 8.14 -18.47
CA SER A 74 12.75 7.51 -19.06
C SER A 74 13.91 7.33 -18.08
N CYS A 75 13.58 7.03 -16.82
CA CYS A 75 14.56 6.78 -15.78
C CYS A 75 15.14 5.36 -15.96
N PRO A 76 16.46 5.20 -16.16
CA PRO A 76 17.08 3.89 -16.41
C PRO A 76 17.08 3.02 -15.15
N ASP A 77 17.39 3.62 -14.00
CA ASP A 77 17.35 3.01 -12.67
C ASP A 77 16.71 4.00 -11.69
N GLY A 78 15.80 3.53 -10.84
CA GLY A 78 15.01 4.44 -10.00
C GLY A 78 14.54 3.83 -8.69
N VAL A 79 14.41 4.70 -7.68
CA VAL A 79 13.86 4.36 -6.36
C VAL A 79 12.48 5.00 -6.23
N ILE A 80 11.50 4.19 -5.82
CA ILE A 80 10.13 4.63 -5.55
C ILE A 80 9.95 4.63 -4.04
N ALA A 81 9.85 5.81 -3.44
CA ALA A 81 9.46 5.95 -2.06
C ALA A 81 7.95 5.69 -1.90
N ALA A 82 7.57 4.76 -1.02
CA ALA A 82 6.19 4.38 -0.76
C ALA A 82 5.81 4.65 0.70
N ASP A 83 4.64 5.25 0.90
CA ASP A 83 4.00 5.44 2.20
C ASP A 83 2.52 5.01 2.11
N GLY A 84 1.93 4.65 3.23
CA GLY A 84 0.54 4.21 3.34
C GLY A 84 0.37 2.83 3.96
N SER A 85 -0.77 2.62 4.62
CA SER A 85 -1.02 1.44 5.46
C SER A 85 -0.92 0.12 4.71
N MET A 86 -1.23 0.06 3.41
CA MET A 86 -1.05 -1.19 2.64
C MET A 86 0.43 -1.52 2.43
N PHE A 87 1.28 -0.53 2.10
CA PHE A 87 2.72 -0.77 1.97
C PHE A 87 3.40 -1.06 3.31
N LYS A 88 2.86 -0.52 4.42
CA LYS A 88 3.44 -0.66 5.77
C LYS A 88 2.96 -1.90 6.52
N LEU A 89 1.66 -2.20 6.48
CA LEU A 89 1.04 -3.21 7.32
C LEU A 89 0.81 -4.54 6.60
N HIS A 90 0.56 -4.52 5.28
CA HIS A 90 0.18 -5.73 4.58
C HIS A 90 1.41 -6.58 4.22
N PRO A 91 1.49 -7.84 4.67
CA PRO A 91 2.72 -8.64 4.60
C PRO A 91 3.23 -8.86 3.17
N PHE A 92 2.33 -8.92 2.19
CA PHE A 92 2.68 -9.25 0.79
C PHE A 92 2.43 -8.11 -0.21
N PHE A 93 1.93 -6.94 0.20
CA PHE A 93 1.45 -5.97 -0.78
C PHE A 93 2.60 -5.37 -1.59
N MET A 94 3.69 -4.98 -0.92
CA MET A 94 4.88 -4.46 -1.58
C MET A 94 5.48 -5.50 -2.54
N SER A 95 5.58 -6.77 -2.13
CA SER A 95 6.11 -7.83 -2.99
C SER A 95 5.22 -8.09 -4.21
N TYR A 96 3.90 -8.07 -4.05
CA TYR A 96 2.98 -8.15 -5.18
C TYR A 96 3.22 -7.01 -6.18
N VAL A 97 3.27 -5.75 -5.71
CA VAL A 97 3.54 -4.59 -6.57
C VAL A 97 4.88 -4.76 -7.29
N THR A 98 5.95 -5.08 -6.56
CA THR A 98 7.30 -5.26 -7.13
C THR A 98 7.33 -6.38 -8.17
N ASN A 99 6.66 -7.51 -7.93
CA ASN A 99 6.63 -8.62 -8.88
C ASN A 99 5.88 -8.25 -10.17
N TYR A 100 4.69 -7.64 -10.05
CA TYR A 100 3.97 -7.15 -11.23
C TYR A 100 4.77 -6.10 -12.01
N MET A 101 5.50 -5.21 -11.32
CA MET A 101 6.38 -4.25 -12.00
C MET A 101 7.49 -4.96 -12.78
N LYS A 102 8.13 -5.98 -12.20
CA LYS A 102 9.19 -6.76 -12.87
C LYS A 102 8.68 -7.45 -14.13
N GLU A 103 7.45 -7.95 -14.13
CA GLU A 103 6.82 -8.57 -15.31
C GLU A 103 6.57 -7.55 -16.45
N MET A 104 6.42 -6.27 -16.14
CA MET A 104 6.08 -5.22 -17.10
C MET A 104 7.27 -4.38 -17.59
N ILE A 105 8.44 -4.54 -16.97
CA ILE A 105 9.65 -3.77 -17.21
C ILE A 105 10.70 -4.68 -17.86
N PRO A 106 11.42 -4.23 -18.91
CA PRO A 106 12.47 -5.03 -19.54
C PRO A 106 13.62 -5.38 -18.58
N ASP A 107 14.26 -6.54 -18.78
CA ASP A 107 15.28 -7.14 -17.90
C ASP A 107 16.50 -6.27 -17.54
N ASN A 108 16.66 -5.11 -18.19
CA ASN A 108 17.82 -4.24 -18.04
C ASN A 108 17.62 -3.01 -17.13
N ARG A 109 16.45 -2.82 -16.51
CA ARG A 109 16.19 -1.67 -15.62
C ARG A 109 16.04 -2.09 -14.17
N LYS A 110 16.74 -1.41 -13.25
CA LYS A 110 16.65 -1.70 -11.82
C LYS A 110 15.74 -0.69 -11.13
N PHE A 111 14.63 -1.19 -10.61
CA PHE A 111 13.74 -0.39 -9.77
C PHE A 111 13.52 -1.03 -8.41
N GLU A 112 13.53 -0.19 -7.39
CA GLU A 112 13.33 -0.59 -6.00
C GLU A 112 12.20 0.25 -5.39
N ILE A 113 11.34 -0.41 -4.61
CA ILE A 113 10.33 0.27 -3.79
C ILE A 113 10.87 0.31 -2.37
N LEU A 114 11.00 1.51 -1.81
CA LEU A 114 11.44 1.72 -0.44
C LEU A 114 10.28 2.26 0.41
N PRO A 115 9.91 1.58 1.51
CA PRO A 115 8.98 2.14 2.47
C PRO A 115 9.63 3.34 3.17
N VAL A 116 8.90 4.46 3.28
CA VAL A 116 9.38 5.66 3.97
C VAL A 116 8.47 6.03 5.15
N ASP A 117 9.11 6.49 6.23
CA ASP A 117 8.42 7.05 7.38
C ASP A 117 8.39 8.57 7.33
N ASP A 118 7.17 9.11 7.44
CA ASP A 118 6.84 10.52 7.35
C ASP A 118 7.44 11.18 6.09
N GLY A 119 7.11 10.60 4.93
CA GLY A 119 7.61 11.11 3.65
C GLY A 119 7.09 12.53 3.36
N SER A 120 5.83 12.81 3.69
CA SER A 120 5.20 14.10 3.43
C SER A 120 5.79 15.23 4.28
N GLY A 121 6.05 15.01 5.57
CA GLY A 121 6.61 16.05 6.45
C GLY A 121 8.01 16.44 6.02
N LYS A 122 8.89 15.46 5.80
CA LYS A 122 10.28 15.68 5.35
C LYS A 122 10.33 16.31 3.95
N GLY A 123 9.50 15.83 3.03
CA GLY A 123 9.42 16.37 1.67
C GLY A 123 8.96 17.82 1.65
N ALA A 124 7.93 18.17 2.45
CA ALA A 124 7.44 19.54 2.55
C ALA A 124 8.49 20.50 3.14
N ALA A 125 9.21 20.06 4.18
CA ALA A 125 10.29 20.85 4.77
C ALA A 125 11.42 21.13 3.76
N LEU A 126 11.86 20.10 3.02
CA LEU A 126 12.87 20.25 1.97
C LEU A 126 12.42 21.20 0.86
N ALA A 127 11.17 21.08 0.39
CA ALA A 127 10.60 21.97 -0.61
C ALA A 127 10.57 23.43 -0.12
N ALA A 128 10.19 23.67 1.14
CA ALA A 128 10.19 25.00 1.75
C ALA A 128 11.60 25.59 1.86
N CYS A 129 12.60 24.79 2.25
CA CYS A 129 14.00 25.21 2.29
C CYS A 129 14.51 25.64 0.89
N VAL A 130 14.22 24.84 -0.14
CA VAL A 130 14.61 25.19 -1.53
C VAL A 130 13.93 26.48 -1.99
N ALA A 131 12.62 26.62 -1.74
CA ALA A 131 11.89 27.84 -2.10
C ALA A 131 12.45 29.10 -1.39
N SER A 132 12.76 28.97 -0.09
CA SER A 132 13.34 30.08 0.68
C SER A 132 14.74 30.47 0.17
N ALA A 133 15.58 29.48 -0.17
CA ALA A 133 16.91 29.73 -0.72
C ALA A 133 16.85 30.43 -2.09
N GLU A 134 15.91 30.05 -2.95
CA GLU A 134 15.72 30.70 -4.26
C GLU A 134 15.24 32.14 -4.14
N GLN A 135 14.35 32.43 -3.19
CA GLN A 135 13.90 33.82 -2.91
C GLN A 135 15.06 34.72 -2.45
N GLN A 136 15.95 34.20 -1.61
CA GLN A 136 17.13 34.94 -1.14
C GLN A 136 18.13 35.24 -2.27
N LYS A 137 18.21 34.39 -3.30
CA LYS A 137 19.06 34.65 -4.48
C LYS A 137 18.50 35.71 -5.43
N THR A 138 17.18 35.92 -5.41
CA THR A 138 16.49 36.85 -6.33
C THR A 138 16.30 38.26 -5.74
N GLN A 139 16.63 38.46 -4.46
CA GLN A 139 16.59 39.78 -3.84
C GLN A 139 17.85 40.58 -4.18
N PRO A 140 17.74 41.78 -4.79
CA PRO A 140 18.89 42.63 -5.01
C PRO A 140 19.47 43.08 -3.66
N ALA A 141 20.79 43.23 -3.62
CA ALA A 141 21.55 43.69 -2.45
C ALA A 141 21.05 45.03 -1.91
#